data_AF-A0A2R6X1V4-F1
#
_entry.id   AF-A0A2R6X1V4-F1
#
_cell.length_a   1.000
_cell.length_b   1.000
_cell.length_c   1.000
_cell.angle_alpha   90.00
_cell.angle_beta   90.00
_cell.angle_gamma   90.00
#
_symmetry.space_group_name_H-M   'P 1'
#
loop_
_entity.id
_entity.type
_entity.pdbx_description
1 polymer ?
#
loop_
_entity_poly.entity_id
_entity_poly.type
_entity_poly.pdbx_seq_one_letter_code
_entity_poly.pdbx_strand_id
1 'polypeptide(L)'
;MMATTVGVGSLHPVAAFRGVQSANGTQGTSYSTSLGSSRSGFRGGSVSASPPSLQQTRAPVQKQIIRAMASDLAAQMKEMAAAEKRWESQVKEGKVKSLSAKEAGYAVDLSGYTLLDVRPSSERNKAYVKNSVWIPIFDINKSLDPGTILSKVSNFAMGGWWSGSPLMKYNERFMPDVVAKIPKSANVIVSCQKGLRSLAACEQLYKAGYRNLFWLNGGFDAAQEGDLEREGPEPFKFAGLGGVSEFLGWTDVQREAVSKEGIGYRAMLFARLMSVVLAADLLFVGGQQLMSYLQEMRH
;
A
#
# COMPACT_ATOMS: atom_id res chain seq x y z
N MET A 1 28.37 -11.10 -49.93
CA MET A 1 27.22 -11.27 -50.84
C MET A 1 26.04 -11.60 -49.95
N MET A 2 25.20 -10.63 -49.54
CA MET A 2 24.01 -10.13 -50.26
C MET A 2 23.04 -11.27 -50.61
N ALA A 3 21.73 -11.28 -50.31
CA ALA A 3 20.72 -10.24 -50.10
C ALA A 3 19.55 -10.86 -49.26
N THR A 4 18.88 -10.17 -48.33
CA THR A 4 17.78 -9.17 -48.46
C THR A 4 16.40 -9.75 -48.84
N THR A 5 15.35 -9.22 -48.17
CA THR A 5 13.89 -9.09 -48.52
C THR A 5 12.97 -9.83 -47.52
N VAL A 6 12.35 -9.19 -46.50
CA VAL A 6 11.22 -8.22 -46.43
C VAL A 6 9.82 -8.87 -46.54
N GLY A 7 8.95 -8.64 -45.54
CA GLY A 7 7.54 -8.28 -45.78
C GLY A 7 6.42 -8.89 -44.92
N VAL A 8 5.88 -8.09 -43.97
CA VAL A 8 4.46 -7.74 -43.68
C VAL A 8 3.37 -8.84 -43.80
N GLY A 9 2.39 -9.08 -42.91
CA GLY A 9 1.77 -8.39 -41.77
C GLY A 9 0.31 -8.89 -41.59
N SER A 10 -0.40 -8.35 -40.59
CA SER A 10 -1.87 -8.48 -40.33
C SER A 10 -2.34 -9.80 -39.67
N LEU A 11 -3.33 -9.90 -38.78
CA LEU A 11 -4.25 -9.01 -38.04
C LEU A 11 -4.96 -9.92 -36.98
N HIS A 12 -5.37 -9.37 -35.84
CA HIS A 12 -6.20 -10.07 -34.84
C HIS A 12 -7.63 -10.36 -35.38
N PRO A 13 -8.42 -11.20 -34.68
CA PRO A 13 -9.43 -10.58 -33.81
C PRO A 13 -9.61 -11.22 -32.43
N VAL A 14 -10.02 -10.34 -31.52
CA VAL A 14 -10.42 -10.51 -30.12
C VAL A 14 -11.81 -11.16 -30.05
N ALA A 15 -11.97 -12.18 -29.21
CA ALA A 15 -13.27 -12.79 -28.93
C ALA A 15 -14.10 -11.93 -27.97
N ALA A 16 -15.30 -11.57 -28.42
CA ALA A 16 -16.28 -10.73 -27.74
C ALA A 16 -17.07 -11.52 -26.69
N PHE A 17 -17.21 -10.93 -25.49
CA PHE A 17 -18.14 -11.39 -24.46
C PHE A 17 -19.48 -10.65 -24.65
N ARG A 18 -20.55 -11.39 -24.92
CA ARG A 18 -21.93 -10.85 -25.10
C ARG A 18 -22.49 -10.35 -23.76
N GLY A 19 -23.05 -9.15 -23.79
CA GLY A 19 -23.88 -8.60 -22.73
C GLY A 19 -25.32 -9.08 -22.81
N VAL A 20 -25.99 -9.06 -21.65
CA VAL A 20 -27.45 -8.97 -21.54
C VAL A 20 -27.74 -7.67 -20.81
N GLN A 21 -28.46 -6.77 -21.49
CA GLN A 21 -29.02 -5.54 -20.99
C GLN A 21 -30.25 -5.84 -20.12
N SER A 22 -30.49 -5.03 -19.09
CA SER A 22 -31.85 -4.57 -18.81
C SER A 22 -31.81 -3.15 -18.27
N ALA A 23 -32.53 -2.28 -18.98
CA ALA A 23 -32.68 -0.87 -18.75
C ALA A 23 -33.97 -0.60 -17.96
N ASN A 24 -33.94 0.42 -17.09
CA ASN A 24 -34.99 1.39 -16.79
C ASN A 24 -34.40 2.30 -15.70
N GLY A 25 -34.20 3.61 -15.85
CA GLY A 25 -34.88 4.56 -16.71
C GLY A 25 -35.64 5.55 -15.83
N THR A 26 -35.04 6.74 -15.61
CA THR A 26 -35.71 8.08 -15.59
C THR A 26 -36.67 8.36 -14.41
N GLN A 27 -36.77 9.50 -13.70
CA GLN A 27 -36.36 10.92 -13.70
C GLN A 27 -36.35 11.31 -12.20
N GLY A 28 -35.91 12.45 -11.65
CA GLY A 28 -35.71 13.81 -12.09
C GLY A 28 -35.70 14.67 -10.81
N THR A 29 -34.88 15.72 -10.84
CA THR A 29 -34.77 16.86 -9.90
C THR A 29 -36.14 17.35 -9.37
N SER A 30 -36.31 17.92 -8.17
CA SER A 30 -35.78 19.21 -7.71
C SER A 30 -36.34 19.54 -6.30
N TYR A 31 -35.62 20.43 -5.62
CA TYR A 31 -35.84 21.08 -4.32
C TYR A 31 -37.12 21.95 -4.26
N SER A 32 -37.79 22.02 -3.10
CA SER A 32 -38.55 23.21 -2.66
C SER A 32 -39.05 23.09 -1.22
N THR A 33 -38.64 24.05 -0.41
CA THR A 33 -39.11 24.43 0.92
C THR A 33 -40.61 24.79 0.93
N SER A 34 -41.34 24.48 2.00
CA SER A 34 -42.42 25.37 2.47
C SER A 34 -42.71 25.17 3.96
N LEU A 35 -42.69 26.29 4.68
CA LEU A 35 -43.21 26.47 6.04
C LEU A 35 -44.73 26.34 6.02
N GLY A 36 -45.29 25.63 7.00
CA GLY A 36 -46.72 25.55 7.26
C GLY A 36 -46.99 25.58 8.76
N SER A 37 -47.26 26.78 9.27
CA SER A 37 -47.77 27.04 10.62
C SER A 37 -49.22 26.56 10.73
N SER A 38 -49.59 25.92 11.84
CA SER A 38 -50.98 25.93 12.33
C SER A 38 -51.04 25.72 13.85
N ARG A 39 -51.59 26.72 14.51
CA ARG A 39 -52.04 26.72 15.91
C ARG A 39 -53.47 26.19 16.00
N SER A 40 -53.76 25.50 17.09
CA SER A 40 -55.01 25.45 17.90
C SER A 40 -55.10 24.07 18.53
N GLY A 41 -55.57 23.83 19.75
CA GLY A 41 -56.17 24.66 20.78
C GLY A 41 -56.30 23.80 22.05
N PHE A 42 -56.57 24.45 23.16
CA PHE A 42 -56.68 23.93 24.53
C PHE A 42 -57.67 22.76 24.72
N ARG A 43 -57.34 21.81 25.61
CA ARG A 43 -58.20 21.43 26.75
C ARG A 43 -57.43 20.63 27.80
N GLY A 44 -57.62 21.03 29.06
CA GLY A 44 -57.03 20.39 30.24
C GLY A 44 -57.73 19.09 30.63
N GLY A 45 -56.95 18.23 31.28
CA GLY A 45 -57.38 17.00 31.93
C GLY A 45 -56.23 16.48 32.80
N SER A 46 -56.33 16.70 34.11
CA SER A 46 -55.47 16.14 35.13
C SER A 46 -55.83 14.68 35.38
N VAL A 47 -54.88 13.75 35.28
CA VAL A 47 -54.86 12.52 36.11
C VAL A 47 -53.51 11.78 36.00
N SER A 48 -53.00 11.43 37.18
CA SER A 48 -52.17 10.25 37.49
C SER A 48 -50.76 10.19 36.89
N ALA A 49 -49.80 10.59 37.73
CA ALA A 49 -48.40 10.23 37.60
C ALA A 49 -48.21 8.72 37.82
N SER A 50 -47.68 8.04 36.82
CA SER A 50 -46.93 6.79 36.98
C SER A 50 -45.64 6.96 36.19
N PRO A 51 -44.45 6.77 36.78
CA PRO A 51 -43.22 6.88 36.00
C PRO A 51 -43.16 5.68 35.04
N PRO A 52 -42.91 5.88 33.73
CA PRO A 52 -42.51 4.77 32.90
C PRO A 52 -41.16 4.30 33.42
N SER A 53 -41.11 3.05 33.85
CA SER A 53 -39.90 2.32 34.17
C SER A 53 -38.84 2.56 33.09
N LEU A 54 -37.73 3.17 33.48
CA LEU A 54 -36.50 3.23 32.70
C LEU A 54 -35.93 1.79 32.57
N GLN A 55 -36.43 1.04 31.60
CA GLN A 55 -35.65 -0.02 30.95
C GLN A 55 -35.29 0.45 29.55
N GLN A 56 -34.46 1.49 29.50
CA GLN A 56 -33.69 1.78 28.30
C GLN A 56 -32.57 0.75 28.22
N THR A 57 -32.84 -0.34 27.49
CA THR A 57 -31.85 -1.34 27.12
C THR A 57 -30.72 -0.64 26.35
N ARG A 58 -29.56 -0.45 27.01
CA ARG A 58 -28.36 0.17 26.45
C ARG A 58 -27.64 -0.75 25.46
N ALA A 59 -28.34 -1.24 24.43
CA ALA A 59 -27.78 -2.21 23.48
C ALA A 59 -28.04 -2.01 21.97
N PRO A 60 -28.39 -0.82 21.41
CA PRO A 60 -28.38 -0.63 19.96
C PRO A 60 -27.14 0.10 19.40
N VAL A 61 -26.46 0.93 20.22
CA VAL A 61 -25.41 1.86 19.75
C VAL A 61 -24.17 1.12 19.26
N GLN A 62 -23.76 0.06 19.95
CA GLN A 62 -22.51 -0.66 19.63
C GLN A 62 -22.61 -1.46 18.32
N LYS A 63 -23.78 -2.03 18.01
CA LYS A 63 -24.03 -2.69 16.71
C LYS A 63 -24.09 -1.71 15.54
N GLN A 64 -24.59 -0.49 15.77
CA GLN A 64 -24.62 0.55 14.74
C GLN A 64 -23.21 1.08 14.43
N ILE A 65 -22.37 1.30 15.45
CA ILE A 65 -20.97 1.73 15.27
C ILE A 65 -20.17 0.68 14.50
N ILE A 66 -20.28 -0.61 14.85
CA ILE A 66 -19.56 -1.68 14.15
C ILE A 66 -19.99 -1.78 12.68
N ARG A 67 -21.29 -1.64 12.38
CA ARG A 67 -21.78 -1.60 10.99
C ARG A 67 -21.27 -0.38 10.23
N ALA A 68 -21.25 0.79 10.86
CA ALA A 68 -20.74 2.02 10.25
C ALA A 68 -19.24 1.90 9.92
N MET A 69 -18.43 1.40 10.86
CA MET A 69 -16.99 1.16 10.62
C MET A 69 -16.76 0.09 9.54
N ALA A 70 -17.59 -0.97 9.51
CA ALA A 70 -17.52 -1.98 8.47
C ALA A 70 -17.92 -1.43 7.09
N SER A 71 -18.94 -0.56 7.02
CA SER A 71 -19.30 0.11 5.77
C SER A 71 -18.24 1.09 5.30
N ASP A 72 -17.58 1.81 6.22
CA ASP A 72 -16.48 2.72 5.90
C ASP A 72 -15.26 1.95 5.39
N LEU A 73 -14.95 0.79 5.97
CA LEU A 73 -13.89 -0.09 5.48
C LEU A 73 -14.24 -0.64 4.09
N ALA A 74 -15.48 -1.09 3.89
CA ALA A 74 -15.93 -1.60 2.59
C ALA A 74 -15.92 -0.51 1.50
N ALA A 75 -16.28 0.73 1.86
CA ALA A 75 -16.19 1.88 0.96
C ALA A 75 -14.73 2.16 0.57
N GLN A 76 -13.82 2.17 1.55
CA GLN A 76 -12.37 2.33 1.30
C GLN A 76 -11.81 1.21 0.40
N MET A 77 -12.19 -0.05 0.65
CA MET A 77 -11.76 -1.18 -0.19
C MET A 77 -12.25 -1.02 -1.64
N LYS A 78 -13.49 -0.57 -1.83
CA LYS A 78 -14.06 -0.32 -3.16
C LYS A 78 -13.36 0.82 -3.87
N GLU A 79 -13.01 1.89 -3.16
CA GLU A 79 -12.26 3.02 -3.70
C GLU A 79 -10.85 2.61 -4.11
N MET A 80 -10.14 1.84 -3.28
CA MET A 80 -8.82 1.30 -3.61
C MET A 80 -8.87 0.40 -4.85
N ALA A 81 -9.87 -0.49 -4.95
CA ALA A 81 -10.05 -1.35 -6.12
C ALA A 81 -10.41 -0.56 -7.39
N ALA A 82 -11.17 0.54 -7.25
CA ALA A 82 -11.47 1.43 -8.37
C ALA A 82 -10.23 2.22 -8.82
N ALA A 83 -9.38 2.64 -7.86
CA ALA A 83 -8.11 3.30 -8.15
C ALA A 83 -7.14 2.37 -8.89
N GLU A 84 -7.03 1.11 -8.44
CA GLU A 84 -6.19 0.10 -9.11
C GLU A 84 -6.63 -0.14 -10.56
N LYS A 85 -7.94 -0.36 -10.79
CA LYS A 85 -8.48 -0.48 -12.15
C LYS A 85 -8.21 0.74 -13.02
N ARG A 86 -8.27 1.94 -12.42
CA ARG A 86 -7.97 3.21 -13.10
C ARG A 86 -6.48 3.33 -13.46
N TRP A 87 -5.59 2.78 -12.64
CA TRP A 87 -4.16 2.75 -12.96
C TRP A 87 -3.86 1.72 -14.04
N GLU A 88 -4.43 0.53 -13.96
CA GLU A 88 -4.33 -0.50 -15.00
C GLU A 88 -4.86 0.01 -16.34
N SER A 89 -5.97 0.74 -16.35
CA SER A 89 -6.51 1.33 -17.57
C SER A 89 -5.56 2.37 -18.16
N GLN A 90 -4.87 3.18 -17.34
CA GLN A 90 -3.88 4.16 -17.83
C GLN A 90 -2.66 3.49 -18.48
N VAL A 91 -2.21 2.36 -17.92
CA VAL A 91 -1.15 1.55 -18.53
C VAL A 91 -1.64 0.94 -19.85
N LYS A 92 -2.85 0.38 -19.87
CA LYS A 92 -3.45 -0.22 -21.06
C LYS A 92 -3.75 0.79 -22.18
N GLU A 93 -4.16 2.00 -21.81
CA GLU A 93 -4.39 3.13 -22.71
C GLU A 93 -3.08 3.75 -23.23
N GLY A 94 -1.91 3.28 -22.77
CA GLY A 94 -0.60 3.75 -23.22
C GLY A 94 -0.23 5.15 -22.71
N LYS A 95 -0.97 5.69 -21.73
CA LYS A 95 -0.66 6.97 -21.08
C LYS A 95 0.62 6.87 -20.24
N VAL A 96 0.88 5.69 -19.69
CA VAL A 96 2.11 5.36 -18.97
C VAL A 96 2.73 4.17 -19.67
N LYS A 97 3.96 4.33 -20.18
CA LYS A 97 4.66 3.27 -20.90
C LYS A 97 5.29 2.31 -19.89
N SER A 98 4.96 1.02 -19.95
CA SER A 98 5.62 0.03 -19.11
C SER A 98 7.01 -0.30 -19.66
N LEU A 99 8.03 -0.28 -18.79
CA LEU A 99 9.38 -0.77 -19.09
C LEU A 99 9.72 -1.95 -18.18
N SER A 100 10.43 -2.93 -18.71
CA SER A 100 11.07 -3.97 -17.91
C SER A 100 12.30 -3.42 -17.16
N ALA A 101 12.76 -4.13 -16.13
CA ALA A 101 13.94 -3.74 -15.38
C ALA A 101 15.20 -3.60 -16.26
N LYS A 102 15.38 -4.51 -17.22
CA LYS A 102 16.49 -4.48 -18.18
C LYS A 102 16.44 -3.25 -19.07
N GLU A 103 15.29 -2.96 -19.67
CA GLU A 103 15.10 -1.78 -20.52
C GLU A 103 15.30 -0.49 -19.74
N ALA A 104 14.82 -0.45 -18.49
CA ALA A 104 15.01 0.70 -17.62
C ALA A 104 16.49 0.92 -17.27
N GLY A 105 17.28 -0.14 -17.03
CA GLY A 105 18.72 -0.03 -16.82
C GLY A 105 19.44 0.56 -18.01
N TYR A 106 19.22 0.00 -19.20
CA TYR A 106 19.77 0.57 -20.43
C TYR A 106 19.37 2.03 -20.63
N ALA A 107 18.11 2.38 -20.36
CA ALA A 107 17.61 3.75 -20.52
C ALA A 107 18.28 4.75 -19.56
N VAL A 108 18.59 4.33 -18.33
CA VAL A 108 19.30 5.14 -17.34
C VAL A 108 20.77 5.30 -17.72
N ASP A 109 21.44 4.23 -18.16
CA ASP A 109 22.86 4.24 -18.53
C ASP A 109 23.13 5.07 -19.79
N LEU A 110 22.20 5.04 -20.77
CA LEU A 110 22.27 5.83 -21.99
C LEU A 110 21.98 7.33 -21.78
N SER A 111 21.86 7.80 -20.53
CA SER A 111 21.73 9.21 -20.09
C SER A 111 20.50 10.00 -20.57
N GLY A 112 19.55 9.36 -21.25
CA GLY A 112 18.33 10.00 -21.77
C GLY A 112 17.12 10.00 -20.84
N TYR A 113 17.20 9.27 -19.71
CA TYR A 113 16.09 9.01 -18.81
C TYR A 113 16.48 9.27 -17.36
N THR A 114 15.57 9.89 -16.62
CA THR A 114 15.72 10.11 -15.18
C THR A 114 14.90 9.06 -14.44
N LEU A 115 15.57 8.25 -13.60
CA LEU A 115 14.90 7.31 -12.71
C LEU A 115 14.47 8.01 -11.42
N LEU A 116 13.16 8.02 -11.15
CA LEU A 116 12.53 8.55 -9.95
C LEU A 116 12.14 7.40 -9.02
N ASP A 117 12.86 7.27 -7.91
CA ASP A 117 12.56 6.32 -6.84
C ASP A 117 11.60 6.96 -5.83
N VAL A 118 10.38 6.41 -5.74
CA VAL A 118 9.32 6.92 -4.87
C VAL A 118 9.19 6.16 -3.54
N ARG A 119 10.14 5.28 -3.22
CA ARG A 119 10.12 4.50 -1.98
C ARG A 119 10.40 5.38 -0.73
N PRO A 120 9.89 4.97 0.45
CA PRO A 120 10.23 5.60 1.72
C PRO A 120 11.72 5.45 2.03
N SER A 121 12.21 6.29 2.96
CA SER A 121 13.64 6.34 3.32
C SER A 121 14.19 4.99 3.82
N SER A 122 13.38 4.19 4.51
CA SER A 122 13.81 2.89 5.05
C SER A 122 14.22 1.90 3.95
N GLU A 123 13.47 1.86 2.85
CA GLU A 123 13.76 0.98 1.71
C GLU A 123 14.92 1.53 0.87
N ARG A 124 14.99 2.86 0.71
CA ARG A 124 16.06 3.54 -0.01
C ARG A 124 17.44 3.28 0.61
N ASN A 125 17.52 3.29 1.94
CA ASN A 125 18.78 3.09 2.66
C ASN A 125 19.35 1.68 2.50
N LYS A 126 18.50 0.68 2.21
CA LYS A 126 18.92 -0.71 2.00
C LYS A 126 19.55 -0.92 0.61
N ALA A 127 18.90 -0.39 -0.42
CA ALA A 127 19.37 -0.49 -1.80
C ALA A 127 18.77 0.61 -2.66
N TYR A 128 19.56 1.15 -3.59
CA TYR A 128 19.10 2.11 -4.56
C TYR A 128 19.85 2.01 -5.89
N VAL A 129 19.26 2.60 -6.94
CA VAL A 129 19.91 2.67 -8.25
C VAL A 129 20.80 3.90 -8.30
N LYS A 130 22.00 3.76 -8.84
CA LYS A 130 22.91 4.88 -9.08
C LYS A 130 22.28 5.93 -10.00
N ASN A 131 22.62 7.20 -9.81
CA ASN A 131 22.07 8.32 -10.58
C ASN A 131 20.54 8.47 -10.54
N SER A 132 19.85 7.79 -9.60
CA SER A 132 18.41 7.94 -9.43
C SER A 132 18.05 9.09 -8.50
N VAL A 133 16.99 9.81 -8.86
CA VAL A 133 16.41 10.88 -8.06
C VAL A 133 15.47 10.25 -7.04
N TRP A 134 15.75 10.48 -5.76
CA TRP A 134 14.89 10.00 -4.67
C TRP A 134 13.93 11.09 -4.20
N ILE A 135 12.63 10.79 -4.28
CA ILE A 135 11.55 11.64 -3.75
C ILE A 135 10.42 10.72 -3.25
N PRO A 136 10.28 10.53 -1.93
CA PRO A 136 9.29 9.61 -1.39
C PRO A 136 7.87 10.16 -1.55
N ILE A 137 6.97 9.34 -2.10
CA ILE A 137 5.53 9.62 -2.13
C ILE A 137 4.87 9.37 -0.77
N PHE A 138 5.39 8.39 -0.03
CA PHE A 138 5.00 8.09 1.33
C PHE A 138 6.25 8.06 2.21
N ASP A 139 6.12 8.62 3.42
CA ASP A 139 7.16 8.56 4.43
C ASP A 139 6.63 7.91 5.72
N ILE A 140 7.53 7.42 6.55
CA ILE A 140 7.19 6.79 7.82
C ILE A 140 6.58 7.83 8.74
N ASN A 141 5.38 7.56 9.25
CA ASN A 141 4.76 8.46 10.22
C ASN A 141 5.49 8.39 11.58
N LYS A 142 6.39 9.33 11.82
CA LYS A 142 7.14 9.47 13.09
C LYS A 142 6.38 10.23 14.17
N SER A 143 5.19 10.78 13.90
CA SER A 143 4.45 11.51 14.93
C SER A 143 3.98 10.57 16.05
N LEU A 144 3.98 11.11 17.27
CA LEU A 144 3.50 10.47 18.50
C LEU A 144 2.18 11.12 18.94
N ASP A 145 1.33 11.47 17.98
CA ASP A 145 -0.01 11.97 18.27
C ASP A 145 -0.91 10.82 18.78
N PRO A 146 -1.79 11.03 19.78
CA PRO A 146 -2.63 9.98 20.34
C PRO A 146 -3.42 9.16 19.29
N GLY A 147 -3.90 9.82 18.21
CA GLY A 147 -4.58 9.12 17.12
C GLY A 147 -3.63 8.25 16.29
N THR A 148 -2.41 8.74 16.06
CA THR A 148 -1.37 7.99 15.33
C THR A 148 -0.85 6.80 16.13
N ILE A 149 -0.81 6.89 17.46
CA ILE A 149 -0.43 5.78 18.34
C ILE A 149 -1.46 4.65 18.22
N LEU A 150 -2.75 4.98 18.27
CA LEU A 150 -3.80 3.97 18.10
C LEU A 150 -3.72 3.29 16.73
N SER A 151 -3.52 4.06 15.65
CA SER A 151 -3.31 3.50 14.32
C SER A 151 -2.05 2.64 14.23
N LYS A 152 -0.94 3.02 14.90
CA LYS A 152 0.28 2.19 14.97
C LYS A 152 0.01 0.88 15.70
N VAL A 153 -0.70 0.91 16.83
CA VAL A 153 -1.08 -0.30 17.58
C VAL A 153 -2.02 -1.19 16.77
N SER A 154 -3.01 -0.61 16.09
CA SER A 154 -3.92 -1.36 15.20
C SER A 154 -3.17 -2.01 14.04
N ASN A 155 -2.27 -1.27 13.37
CA ASN A 155 -1.44 -1.84 12.30
C ASN A 155 -0.53 -2.94 12.84
N PHE A 156 0.06 -2.74 14.02
CA PHE A 156 0.87 -3.76 14.68
C PHE A 156 0.02 -5.03 14.95
N ALA A 157 -1.15 -4.89 15.58
CA ALA A 157 -2.05 -6.00 15.89
C ALA A 157 -2.57 -6.74 14.64
N MET A 158 -2.83 -6.02 13.55
CA MET A 158 -3.24 -6.59 12.25
C MET A 158 -2.09 -7.27 11.48
N GLY A 159 -0.89 -7.39 12.07
CA GLY A 159 0.23 -8.09 11.44
C GLY A 159 1.33 -7.18 10.89
N GLY A 160 1.33 -5.89 11.23
CA GLY A 160 2.40 -4.95 10.92
C GLY A 160 3.74 -5.34 11.56
N TRP A 161 3.71 -6.01 12.72
CA TRP A 161 4.90 -6.57 13.36
C TRP A 161 5.51 -7.75 12.59
N TRP A 162 4.66 -8.55 11.95
CA TRP A 162 5.05 -9.69 11.12
C TRP A 162 5.58 -9.24 9.76
N SER A 163 4.83 -8.37 9.09
CA SER A 163 5.13 -7.87 7.73
C SER A 163 6.10 -6.68 7.70
N GLY A 164 6.40 -6.10 8.86
CA GLY A 164 7.28 -4.93 9.00
C GLY A 164 6.80 -3.69 8.27
N SER A 165 5.52 -3.61 7.88
CA SER A 165 4.97 -2.48 7.14
C SER A 165 4.72 -1.31 8.11
N PRO A 166 5.53 -0.24 8.08
CA PRO A 166 5.30 0.92 8.94
C PRO A 166 4.03 1.65 8.49
N LEU A 167 3.35 2.33 9.42
CA LEU A 167 2.27 3.23 9.05
C LEU A 167 2.84 4.38 8.19
N MET A 168 2.52 4.33 6.90
CA MET A 168 2.96 5.28 5.90
C MET A 168 2.03 6.49 5.87
N LYS A 169 2.59 7.71 5.84
CA LYS A 169 1.87 8.97 5.64
C LYS A 169 2.26 9.54 4.28
N TYR A 170 1.27 10.05 3.54
CA TYR A 170 1.52 10.73 2.27
C TYR A 170 2.37 11.99 2.46
N ASN A 171 3.35 12.19 1.58
CA ASN A 171 4.24 13.35 1.61
C ASN A 171 3.70 14.47 0.72
N GLU A 172 3.19 15.54 1.32
CA GLU A 172 2.66 16.71 0.61
C GLU A 172 3.74 17.44 -0.21
N ARG A 173 5.03 17.28 0.12
CA ARG A 173 6.16 17.89 -0.60
C ARG A 173 6.57 17.13 -1.87
N PHE A 174 5.95 15.98 -2.14
CA PHE A 174 6.29 15.14 -3.29
C PHE A 174 6.29 15.94 -4.61
N MET A 175 5.20 16.63 -4.93
CA MET A 175 5.09 17.36 -6.20
C MET A 175 6.01 18.58 -6.31
N PRO A 176 6.12 19.46 -5.29
CA PRO A 176 7.12 20.53 -5.29
C PRO A 176 8.55 20.04 -5.52
N ASP A 177 8.96 18.98 -4.84
CA ASP A 177 10.31 18.43 -4.93
C ASP A 177 10.58 17.83 -6.32
N VAL A 178 9.57 17.19 -6.94
CA VAL A 178 9.69 16.65 -8.30
C VAL A 178 9.90 17.78 -9.31
N VAL A 179 9.07 18.82 -9.23
CA VAL A 179 9.14 19.94 -10.19
C VAL A 179 10.46 20.70 -10.05
N ALA A 180 11.01 20.78 -8.83
CA ALA A 180 12.30 21.40 -8.58
C ALA A 180 13.49 20.62 -9.17
N LYS A 181 13.44 19.27 -9.15
CA LYS A 181 14.55 18.41 -9.58
C LYS A 181 14.46 17.93 -11.02
N ILE A 182 13.25 17.73 -11.54
CA ILE A 182 13.01 17.05 -12.82
C ILE A 182 12.22 17.96 -13.76
N PRO A 183 12.79 18.36 -14.91
CA PRO A 183 12.08 19.18 -15.87
C PRO A 183 10.93 18.41 -16.52
N LYS A 184 9.83 19.10 -16.85
CA LYS A 184 8.61 18.47 -17.40
C LYS A 184 8.80 17.80 -18.76
N SER A 185 9.85 18.19 -19.50
CA SER A 185 10.21 17.61 -20.80
C SER A 185 11.04 16.33 -20.70
N ALA A 186 11.62 16.03 -19.53
CA ALA A 186 12.44 14.83 -19.35
C ALA A 186 11.62 13.54 -19.44
N ASN A 187 12.28 12.47 -19.85
CA ASN A 187 11.73 11.12 -19.77
C ASN A 187 11.92 10.61 -18.34
N VAL A 188 10.81 10.39 -17.62
CA VAL A 188 10.85 10.01 -16.20
C VAL A 188 10.41 8.56 -16.07
N ILE A 189 11.31 7.72 -15.56
CA ILE A 189 11.01 6.35 -15.18
C ILE A 189 10.66 6.35 -13.70
N VAL A 190 9.47 5.92 -13.33
CA VAL A 190 9.01 5.89 -11.94
C VAL A 190 9.06 4.47 -11.41
N SER A 191 9.79 4.28 -10.32
CA SER A 191 10.02 2.97 -9.70
C SER A 191 9.61 2.96 -8.23
N CYS A 192 9.12 1.81 -7.78
CA CYS A 192 8.93 1.48 -6.36
C CYS A 192 9.24 -0.01 -6.15
N GLN A 193 8.97 -0.56 -4.96
CA GLN A 193 9.28 -1.96 -4.71
C GLN A 193 8.53 -2.93 -5.64
N LYS A 194 7.19 -2.87 -5.66
CA LYS A 194 6.32 -3.84 -6.39
C LYS A 194 5.58 -3.26 -7.61
N GLY A 195 5.63 -1.94 -7.80
CA GLY A 195 4.96 -1.23 -8.91
C GLY A 195 3.70 -0.42 -8.56
N LEU A 196 2.99 -0.72 -7.45
CA LEU A 196 1.72 -0.04 -7.13
C LEU A 196 1.90 1.43 -6.72
N ARG A 197 2.87 1.72 -5.86
CA ARG A 197 3.13 3.10 -5.40
C ARG A 197 3.63 4.00 -6.54
N SER A 198 4.37 3.44 -7.50
CA SER A 198 4.85 4.16 -8.68
C SER A 198 3.71 4.48 -9.66
N LEU A 199 2.68 3.63 -9.77
CA LEU A 199 1.48 3.97 -10.56
C LEU A 199 0.71 5.15 -9.99
N ALA A 200 0.52 5.18 -8.67
CA ALA A 200 -0.10 6.31 -7.98
C ALA A 200 0.70 7.62 -8.15
N ALA A 201 2.04 7.52 -8.16
CA ALA A 201 2.92 8.65 -8.47
C ALA A 201 2.79 9.10 -9.93
N CYS A 202 2.78 8.16 -10.90
CA CYS A 202 2.59 8.47 -12.31
C CYS A 202 1.30 9.26 -12.58
N GLU A 203 0.20 8.92 -11.89
CA GLU A 203 -1.05 9.68 -12.04
C GLU A 203 -0.88 11.15 -11.60
N GLN A 204 -0.17 11.40 -10.51
CA GLN A 204 0.08 12.76 -10.01
C GLN A 204 1.00 13.55 -10.94
N LEU A 205 2.05 12.90 -11.45
CA LEU A 205 2.94 13.48 -12.45
C LEU A 205 2.18 13.82 -13.74
N TYR A 206 1.28 12.93 -14.18
CA TYR A 206 0.46 13.16 -15.36
C TYR A 206 -0.46 14.38 -15.18
N LYS A 207 -1.08 14.52 -14.00
CA LYS A 207 -1.89 15.69 -13.62
C LYS A 207 -1.07 16.98 -13.59
N ALA A 208 0.21 16.91 -13.21
CA ALA A 208 1.13 18.06 -13.19
C ALA A 208 1.69 18.46 -14.56
N GLY A 209 1.37 17.70 -15.61
CA GLY A 209 1.73 17.97 -17.00
C GLY A 209 2.92 17.18 -17.54
N TYR A 210 3.42 16.18 -16.81
CA TYR A 210 4.43 15.27 -17.35
C TYR A 210 3.79 14.34 -18.38
N ARG A 211 4.38 14.27 -19.58
CA ARG A 211 3.88 13.43 -20.69
C ARG A 211 4.74 12.21 -20.94
N ASN A 212 6.05 12.31 -20.70
CA ASN A 212 7.01 11.24 -20.92
C ASN A 212 7.19 10.41 -19.64
N LEU A 213 6.15 9.67 -19.27
CA LEU A 213 6.12 8.85 -18.06
C LEU A 213 6.28 7.37 -18.41
N PHE A 214 7.24 6.74 -17.75
CA PHE A 214 7.56 5.34 -17.87
C PHE A 214 7.40 4.67 -16.51
N TRP A 215 6.68 3.57 -16.46
CA TRP A 215 6.47 2.79 -15.24
C TRP A 215 7.33 1.55 -15.26
N LEU A 216 8.10 1.34 -14.20
CA LEU A 216 8.88 0.12 -14.03
C LEU A 216 7.95 -1.05 -13.66
N ASN A 217 7.73 -1.95 -14.60
CA ASN A 217 6.85 -3.10 -14.41
C ASN A 217 7.43 -4.04 -13.33
N GLY A 218 6.62 -4.39 -12.34
CA GLY A 218 7.03 -5.20 -11.19
C GLY A 218 7.98 -4.49 -10.20
N GLY A 219 8.35 -3.22 -10.47
CA GLY A 219 9.23 -2.45 -9.59
C GLY A 219 10.63 -3.06 -9.43
N PHE A 220 11.27 -2.76 -8.31
CA PHE A 220 12.58 -3.29 -7.94
C PHE A 220 12.59 -4.79 -7.61
N ASP A 221 11.43 -5.37 -7.28
CA ASP A 221 11.29 -6.81 -7.02
C ASP A 221 11.49 -7.66 -8.29
N ALA A 222 11.12 -7.11 -9.45
CA ALA A 222 11.31 -7.75 -10.75
C ALA A 222 12.73 -7.59 -11.33
N ALA A 223 13.55 -6.69 -10.77
CA ALA A 223 14.92 -6.48 -11.23
C ALA A 223 15.85 -7.63 -10.82
N GLN A 224 16.63 -8.15 -11.77
CA GLN A 224 17.69 -9.11 -11.47
C GLN A 224 18.98 -8.36 -11.13
N GLU A 225 19.91 -9.08 -10.50
CA GLU A 225 21.24 -8.54 -10.24
C GLU A 225 21.95 -8.26 -11.57
N GLY A 226 22.40 -7.01 -11.76
CA GLY A 226 23.05 -6.55 -12.99
C GLY A 226 22.11 -5.87 -14.00
N ASP A 227 20.78 -5.94 -13.84
CA ASP A 227 19.85 -5.21 -14.71
C ASP A 227 19.87 -3.70 -14.42
N LEU A 228 20.22 -3.31 -13.20
CA LEU A 228 20.30 -1.92 -12.74
C LEU A 228 21.58 -1.75 -11.90
N GLU A 229 22.33 -0.67 -12.11
CA GLU A 229 23.49 -0.33 -11.27
C GLU A 229 23.05 -0.05 -9.83
N ARG A 230 23.33 -0.99 -8.93
CA ARG A 230 22.91 -0.96 -7.51
C ARG A 230 23.97 -0.34 -6.62
N GLU A 231 23.53 0.52 -5.72
CA GLU A 231 24.28 1.03 -4.58
C GLU A 231 23.55 0.68 -3.28
N GLY A 232 24.29 0.15 -2.29
CA GLY A 232 23.76 -0.24 -0.98
C GLY A 232 24.22 -1.63 -0.52
N PRO A 233 23.95 -2.00 0.74
CA PRO A 233 24.32 -3.30 1.29
C PRO A 233 23.46 -4.47 0.78
N GLU A 234 22.17 -4.25 0.47
CA GLU A 234 21.22 -5.34 0.20
C GLU A 234 20.77 -5.43 -1.27
N PRO A 235 20.36 -6.61 -1.77
CA PRO A 235 19.77 -6.72 -3.10
C PRO A 235 18.39 -6.04 -3.19
N PHE A 236 18.03 -5.56 -4.37
CA PHE A 236 16.78 -4.84 -4.62
C PHE A 236 15.52 -5.60 -4.15
N LYS A 237 15.52 -6.92 -4.30
CA LYS A 237 14.39 -7.79 -3.89
C LYS A 237 14.14 -7.81 -2.39
N PHE A 238 15.20 -7.71 -1.59
CA PHE A 238 15.11 -7.71 -0.13
C PHE A 238 14.91 -6.31 0.46
N ALA A 239 15.23 -5.26 -0.31
CA ALA A 239 15.16 -3.87 0.14
C ALA A 239 13.76 -3.42 0.58
N GLY A 240 12.70 -4.07 0.10
CA GLY A 240 11.31 -3.79 0.50
C GLY A 240 10.71 -4.75 1.51
N LEU A 241 11.49 -5.71 2.01
CA LEU A 241 11.09 -6.60 3.10
C LEU A 241 11.36 -5.93 4.45
N GLY A 242 10.57 -6.30 5.45
CA GLY A 242 10.68 -5.78 6.80
C GLY A 242 10.05 -6.72 7.83
N GLY A 243 10.36 -6.48 9.10
CA GLY A 243 9.70 -7.12 10.23
C GLY A 243 10.17 -8.54 10.50
N VAL A 244 9.41 -9.25 11.34
CA VAL A 244 9.79 -10.60 11.79
C VAL A 244 9.80 -11.61 10.65
N SER A 245 8.99 -11.41 9.61
CA SER A 245 8.96 -12.30 8.43
C SER A 245 10.28 -12.30 7.65
N GLU A 246 10.98 -11.16 7.56
CA GLU A 246 12.30 -11.06 6.96
C GLU A 246 13.34 -11.82 7.80
N PHE A 247 13.31 -11.66 9.12
CA PHE A 247 14.20 -12.38 10.03
C PHE A 247 13.97 -13.88 9.99
N LEU A 248 12.73 -14.35 9.90
CA LEU A 248 12.43 -15.78 9.89
C LEU A 248 12.59 -16.44 8.52
N GLY A 249 12.92 -15.70 7.45
CA GLY A 249 13.02 -16.27 6.11
C GLY A 249 11.66 -16.66 5.52
N TRP A 250 10.56 -16.12 6.05
CA TRP A 250 9.20 -16.54 5.70
C TRP A 250 8.62 -15.76 4.50
N THR A 251 9.39 -14.88 3.87
CA THR A 251 8.90 -14.13 2.70
C THR A 251 9.07 -14.96 1.43
N ASP A 252 8.18 -14.77 0.44
CA ASP A 252 8.20 -15.58 -0.78
C ASP A 252 9.48 -15.37 -1.61
N VAL A 253 10.04 -14.16 -1.56
CA VAL A 253 11.34 -13.79 -2.16
C VAL A 253 12.49 -14.57 -1.51
N GLN A 254 12.47 -14.73 -0.17
CA GLN A 254 13.45 -15.55 0.53
C GLN A 254 13.27 -17.03 0.24
N ARG A 255 12.02 -17.53 0.11
CA ARG A 255 11.76 -18.93 -0.27
C ARG A 255 12.25 -19.27 -1.67
N GLU A 256 12.15 -18.33 -2.61
CA GLU A 256 12.71 -18.53 -3.95
C GLU A 256 14.25 -18.55 -3.92
N ALA A 257 14.88 -17.73 -3.07
CA ALA A 257 16.31 -17.79 -2.82
C ALA A 257 16.73 -19.10 -2.12
N VAL A 258 15.94 -19.60 -1.15
CA VAL A 258 16.14 -20.90 -0.48
C VAL A 258 16.10 -22.06 -1.47
N SER A 259 15.28 -21.98 -2.52
CA SER A 259 15.25 -23.02 -3.55
C SER A 259 16.53 -23.06 -4.39
N LYS A 260 17.31 -21.97 -4.40
CA LYS A 260 18.54 -21.82 -5.18
C LYS A 260 19.79 -22.01 -4.32
N GLU A 261 19.72 -21.70 -3.03
CA GLU A 261 20.84 -21.87 -2.08
C GLU A 261 20.72 -23.19 -1.30
N GLY A 262 21.80 -23.98 -1.31
CA GLY A 262 21.84 -25.34 -0.75
C GLY A 262 21.82 -25.44 0.79
N ILE A 263 22.47 -26.49 1.31
CA ILE A 263 22.43 -26.93 2.72
C ILE A 263 22.77 -25.80 3.74
N GLY A 264 23.62 -24.85 3.36
CA GLY A 264 24.03 -23.74 4.24
C GLY A 264 22.88 -22.81 4.66
N TYR A 265 21.99 -22.45 3.73
CA TYR A 265 20.85 -21.58 4.05
C TYR A 265 19.81 -22.31 4.92
N ARG A 266 19.65 -23.63 4.72
CA ARG A 266 18.82 -24.47 5.59
C ARG A 266 19.34 -24.49 7.03
N ALA A 267 20.65 -24.64 7.21
CA ALA A 267 21.28 -24.57 8.52
C ALA A 267 21.08 -23.20 9.20
N MET A 268 21.15 -22.11 8.44
CA MET A 268 20.85 -20.77 8.93
C MET A 268 19.38 -20.62 9.40
N LEU A 269 18.42 -21.16 8.63
CA LEU A 269 17.00 -21.19 9.04
C LEU A 269 16.79 -22.01 10.32
N PHE A 270 17.46 -23.16 10.45
CA PHE A 270 17.43 -23.95 11.68
C PHE A 270 18.03 -23.18 12.87
N ALA A 271 19.15 -22.48 12.68
CA ALA A 271 19.74 -21.66 13.73
C ALA A 271 18.80 -20.52 14.18
N ARG A 272 18.12 -19.86 13.24
CA ARG A 272 17.09 -18.84 13.53
C ARG A 272 15.92 -19.43 14.30
N LEU A 273 15.43 -20.61 13.89
CA LEU A 273 14.35 -21.31 14.59
C LEU A 273 14.76 -21.67 16.03
N MET A 274 15.94 -22.25 16.21
CA MET A 274 16.48 -22.58 17.54
C MET A 274 16.64 -21.33 18.41
N SER A 275 17.03 -20.20 17.82
CA SER A 275 17.13 -18.93 18.55
C SER A 275 15.76 -18.45 19.06
N VAL A 276 14.69 -18.64 18.28
CA VAL A 276 13.31 -18.33 18.72
C VAL A 276 12.87 -19.25 19.85
N VAL A 277 13.16 -20.54 19.75
CA VAL A 277 12.83 -21.52 20.80
C VAL A 277 13.55 -21.17 22.10
N LEU A 278 14.86 -20.89 22.04
CA LEU A 278 15.65 -20.49 23.21
C LEU A 278 15.15 -19.17 23.82
N ALA A 279 14.77 -18.20 22.99
CA ALA A 279 14.20 -16.94 23.48
C ALA A 279 12.85 -17.15 24.17
N ALA A 280 12.00 -18.05 23.65
CA ALA A 280 10.73 -18.40 24.26
C ALA A 280 10.92 -19.11 25.61
N ASP A 281 11.85 -20.05 25.69
CA ASP A 281 12.20 -20.74 26.93
C ASP A 281 12.77 -19.77 27.98
N LEU A 282 13.65 -18.85 27.57
CA LEU A 282 14.19 -17.82 28.46
C LEU A 282 13.09 -16.88 28.98
N LEU A 283 12.16 -16.47 28.11
CA LEU A 283 10.99 -15.68 28.51
C LEU A 283 10.07 -16.43 29.46
N PHE A 284 9.87 -17.74 29.24
CA PHE A 284 9.04 -18.57 30.10
C PHE A 284 9.64 -18.71 31.50
N VAL A 285 10.93 -19.05 31.59
CA VAL A 285 11.65 -19.17 32.87
C VAL A 285 11.76 -17.81 33.57
N GLY A 286 12.11 -16.74 32.84
CA GLY A 286 12.17 -15.38 33.39
C GLY A 286 10.81 -14.89 33.87
N GLY A 287 9.73 -15.20 33.16
CA GLY A 287 8.36 -14.89 33.56
C GLY A 287 7.94 -15.61 34.85
N GLN A 288 8.33 -16.87 35.01
CA GLN A 288 8.11 -17.62 36.25
C GLN A 288 8.85 -16.99 37.43
N GLN A 289 10.12 -16.61 37.26
CA GLN A 289 10.92 -15.96 38.31
C GLN A 289 10.39 -14.57 38.69
N LEU A 290 9.94 -13.79 37.70
CA LEU A 290 9.34 -12.49 37.94
C LEU A 290 8.01 -12.61 38.71
N MET A 291 7.21 -13.64 38.38
CA MET A 291 5.95 -13.91 39.08
C MET A 291 6.19 -14.29 40.54
N SER A 292 7.19 -15.13 40.84
CA SER A 292 7.57 -15.45 42.22
C SER A 292 8.05 -14.22 42.98
N TYR A 293 8.85 -13.35 42.35
CA TYR A 293 9.34 -12.12 42.98
C TYR A 293 8.22 -11.10 43.27
N LEU A 294 7.26 -10.95 42.35
CA LEU A 294 6.09 -10.08 42.55
C LEU A 294 5.14 -10.59 43.64
N GLN A 295 5.05 -11.91 43.83
CA GLN A 295 4.30 -12.51 44.94
C GLN A 295 4.97 -12.23 46.29
N GLU A 296 6.30 -12.21 46.32
CA GLU A 296 7.10 -11.95 47.52
C GLU A 296 7.01 -10.48 47.96
N MET A 297 6.96 -9.51 47.03
CA MET A 297 6.77 -8.08 47.35
C MET A 297 5.32 -7.68 47.68
N ARG A 298 4.35 -8.59 47.49
CA ARG A 298 2.93 -8.34 47.79
C ARG A 298 2.54 -8.70 49.23
N HIS A 299 3.42 -9.42 49.94
CA HIS A 299 3.33 -9.71 51.36
C HIS A 299 4.09 -8.67 52.18
#